data_AF-A0A7Y5J905-F1
#
_entry.id   AF-A0A7Y5J905-F1
#
_cell.length_a   1.000
_cell.length_b   1.000
_cell.length_c   1.000
_cell.angle_alpha   90.00
_cell.angle_beta   90.00
_cell.angle_gamma   90.00
#
_symmetry.space_group_name_H-M   'P 1'
#
loop_
_entity.id
_entity.type
_entity.pdbx_description
1 polymer ?
#
loop_
_entity_poly.entity_id
_entity_poly.type
_entity_poly.pdbx_seq_one_letter_code
_entity_poly.pdbx_strand_id
1 'polypeptide(L)'
;MWQKLTTAALLGLGRSAFPEDLRTVLQARGIDPGASPEKALLDGAAVLLRQRYRHPVFPVPKSPALSPPDLGEERLGSPAMEKILDKIFDNSFFPALPELLSLMAARSLHVPPAYLPGLLEMAIGDANLHALLQVTGGPRANWLISLNPRWGRAGRKTTKGKTAERMPDADFNATALAALTQHRDLEKGQPLVTLLSTPGYAWSDELVFALVANFSGWLDRHFSAPVWAVQHYRVMLELAAYGCDVHTCQAFEGGWAGGTLEPGYFRRIIAFRKEMADAF
;
A
#
# COMPACT_ATOMS: atom_id res chain seq x y z
N MET A 1 -34.96 -20.45 -16.01
CA MET A 1 -34.24 -21.49 -16.78
C MET A 1 -33.28 -22.29 -15.90
N TRP A 2 -32.28 -21.65 -15.28
CA TRP A 2 -31.26 -22.32 -14.46
C TRP A 2 -31.86 -23.18 -13.34
N GLN A 3 -32.79 -22.63 -12.56
CA GLN A 3 -33.45 -23.36 -11.47
C GLN A 3 -34.17 -24.62 -11.95
N LYS A 4 -34.82 -24.58 -13.12
CA LYS A 4 -35.50 -25.75 -13.71
C LYS A 4 -34.51 -26.82 -14.18
N LEU A 5 -33.36 -26.43 -14.74
CA LEU A 5 -32.29 -27.37 -15.13
C LEU A 5 -31.61 -28.00 -13.92
N THR A 6 -31.34 -27.23 -12.87
CA THR A 6 -30.77 -27.77 -11.62
C THR A 6 -31.74 -28.71 -10.91
N THR A 7 -33.04 -28.41 -10.91
CA THR A 7 -34.06 -29.30 -10.36
C THR A 7 -34.16 -30.61 -11.16
N ALA A 8 -34.14 -30.54 -12.50
CA ALA A 8 -34.12 -31.74 -13.35
C ALA A 8 -32.85 -32.59 -13.17
N ALA A 9 -31.69 -31.96 -12.96
CA ALA A 9 -30.44 -32.65 -12.66
C ALA A 9 -30.45 -33.33 -11.29
N LEU A 10 -31.00 -32.67 -10.27
CA LEU A 10 -31.08 -33.19 -8.89
C LEU A 10 -32.09 -34.33 -8.73
N LEU A 11 -33.19 -34.30 -9.50
CA LEU A 11 -34.22 -35.35 -9.45
C LEU A 11 -33.83 -36.62 -10.22
N GLY A 12 -32.79 -36.55 -11.06
CA GLY A 12 -32.34 -37.66 -11.89
C GLY A 12 -33.29 -37.95 -13.06
N LEU A 13 -32.75 -37.91 -14.28
CA LEU A 13 -33.53 -38.13 -15.51
C LEU A 13 -33.90 -39.61 -15.75
N GLY A 14 -33.41 -40.53 -14.91
CA GLY A 14 -33.71 -41.96 -15.00
C GLY A 14 -35.09 -42.37 -14.44
N ARG A 15 -35.75 -41.52 -13.64
CA ARG A 15 -37.08 -41.81 -13.05
C ARG A 15 -38.16 -40.78 -13.39
N SER A 16 -37.78 -39.65 -13.99
CA SER A 16 -38.65 -38.50 -14.23
C SER A 16 -38.53 -38.08 -15.70
N ALA A 17 -39.66 -37.95 -16.39
CA ALA A 17 -39.67 -37.48 -17.77
C ALA A 17 -39.08 -36.06 -17.86
N PHE A 18 -38.23 -35.82 -18.85
CA PHE A 18 -37.64 -34.51 -19.09
C PHE A 18 -38.76 -33.50 -19.38
N PRO A 19 -38.88 -32.38 -18.63
CA PRO A 19 -40.01 -31.45 -18.76
C PRO A 19 -40.15 -30.89 -20.18
N GLU A 20 -41.35 -30.96 -20.76
CA GLU A 20 -41.60 -30.49 -22.14
C GLU A 20 -41.29 -28.99 -22.32
N ASP A 21 -41.60 -28.16 -21.31
CA ASP A 21 -41.22 -26.75 -21.26
C ASP A 21 -39.71 -26.52 -21.49
N LEU A 22 -38.86 -27.41 -20.98
CA LEU A 22 -37.41 -27.32 -21.16
C LEU A 22 -37.00 -27.81 -22.54
N ARG A 23 -37.70 -28.79 -23.13
CA ARG A 23 -37.42 -29.28 -24.49
C ARG A 23 -37.65 -28.18 -25.51
N THR A 24 -38.78 -27.48 -25.43
CA THR A 24 -39.11 -26.40 -26.37
C THR A 24 -38.06 -25.29 -26.32
N VAL A 25 -37.55 -24.94 -25.13
CA VAL A 25 -36.55 -23.87 -25.01
C VAL A 25 -35.15 -24.33 -25.42
N LEU A 26 -34.79 -25.60 -25.19
CA LEU A 26 -33.51 -26.14 -25.67
C LEU A 26 -33.50 -26.29 -27.20
N GLN A 27 -34.62 -26.74 -27.79
CA GLN A 27 -34.80 -26.79 -29.24
C GLN A 27 -34.71 -25.41 -29.89
N ALA A 28 -35.33 -24.39 -29.29
CA ALA A 28 -35.22 -23.00 -29.75
C ALA A 28 -33.77 -22.46 -29.69
N ARG A 29 -32.87 -23.13 -28.97
CA ARG A 29 -31.45 -22.81 -28.88
C ARG A 29 -30.55 -23.75 -29.69
N GLY A 30 -31.13 -24.60 -30.54
CA GLY A 30 -30.41 -25.52 -31.42
C GLY A 30 -29.84 -26.76 -30.72
N ILE A 31 -30.29 -27.06 -29.50
CA ILE A 31 -29.90 -28.27 -28.77
C ILE A 31 -31.00 -29.32 -28.99
N ASP A 32 -30.65 -30.47 -29.57
CA ASP A 32 -31.59 -31.56 -29.84
C ASP A 32 -31.83 -32.40 -28.57
N PRO A 33 -33.04 -32.34 -27.96
CA PRO A 33 -33.36 -33.13 -26.78
C PRO A 33 -33.68 -34.60 -27.09
N GLY A 34 -33.73 -35.01 -28.37
CA GLY A 34 -34.14 -36.36 -28.80
C GLY A 34 -33.04 -37.42 -28.72
N ALA A 35 -31.75 -37.04 -28.69
CA ALA A 35 -30.64 -37.99 -28.75
C ALA A 35 -30.22 -38.58 -27.38
N SER A 36 -30.33 -37.80 -26.31
CA SER A 36 -30.18 -38.23 -24.90
C SER A 36 -30.59 -37.07 -23.99
N PRO A 37 -31.51 -37.28 -23.04
CA PRO A 37 -31.99 -36.21 -22.16
C PRO A 37 -30.88 -35.69 -21.21
N GLU A 38 -29.92 -36.53 -20.83
CA GLU A 38 -28.75 -36.16 -20.03
C GLU A 38 -27.81 -35.23 -20.80
N LYS A 39 -27.57 -35.54 -22.08
CA LYS A 39 -26.75 -34.71 -22.97
C LYS A 39 -27.39 -33.33 -23.19
N ALA A 40 -28.70 -33.30 -23.44
CA ALA A 40 -29.45 -32.06 -23.61
C ALA A 40 -29.43 -31.16 -22.35
N LEU A 41 -29.44 -31.78 -21.15
CA LEU A 41 -29.31 -31.07 -19.88
C LEU A 41 -27.92 -30.45 -19.70
N LEU A 42 -26.87 -31.22 -19.99
CA LEU A 42 -25.48 -30.75 -19.92
C LEU A 42 -25.20 -29.63 -20.94
N ASP A 43 -25.64 -29.79 -22.18
CA ASP A 43 -25.49 -28.79 -23.24
C ASP A 43 -26.25 -27.50 -22.88
N GLY A 44 -27.47 -27.63 -22.34
CA GLY A 44 -28.26 -26.50 -21.85
C GLY A 44 -27.59 -25.74 -20.71
N ALA A 45 -27.00 -26.46 -19.74
CA ALA A 45 -26.25 -25.86 -18.64
C ALA A 45 -24.97 -25.17 -19.14
N ALA A 46 -24.23 -25.78 -20.07
CA ALA A 46 -23.03 -25.20 -20.66
C ALA A 46 -23.33 -23.89 -21.41
N VAL A 47 -24.41 -23.85 -22.21
CA VAL A 47 -24.83 -22.63 -22.91
C VAL A 47 -25.20 -21.52 -21.94
N LEU A 48 -25.93 -21.82 -20.85
CA LEU A 48 -26.31 -20.83 -19.85
C LEU A 48 -25.10 -20.32 -19.04
N LEU A 49 -24.17 -21.20 -18.68
CA LEU A 49 -22.92 -20.80 -18.03
C LEU A 49 -22.11 -19.89 -18.97
N ARG A 50 -21.98 -20.24 -20.24
CA ARG A 50 -21.30 -19.39 -21.24
C ARG A 50 -21.98 -18.03 -21.42
N GLN A 51 -23.32 -17.97 -21.34
CA GLN A 51 -24.06 -16.70 -21.36
C GLN A 51 -23.87 -15.88 -20.08
N ARG A 52 -23.77 -16.53 -18.92
CA ARG A 52 -23.56 -15.85 -17.62
C ARG A 52 -22.13 -15.34 -17.46
N TYR A 53 -21.15 -16.07 -17.99
CA TYR A 53 -19.74 -15.68 -17.99
C TYR A 53 -19.33 -14.84 -19.21
N ARG A 54 -20.21 -14.73 -20.22
CA ARG A 54 -20.12 -13.63 -21.18
C ARG A 54 -20.56 -12.36 -20.47
N HIS A 55 -19.61 -11.67 -19.86
CA HIS A 55 -19.74 -10.23 -19.71
C HIS A 55 -20.08 -9.65 -21.09
N PRO A 56 -21.11 -8.80 -21.22
CA PRO A 56 -21.32 -8.09 -22.46
C PRO A 56 -20.04 -7.33 -22.78
N VAL A 57 -19.29 -7.80 -23.77
CA VAL A 57 -18.31 -6.98 -24.47
C VAL A 57 -19.15 -6.01 -25.27
N PHE A 58 -19.59 -4.93 -24.61
CA PHE A 58 -20.06 -3.77 -25.35
C PHE A 58 -18.91 -3.37 -26.27
N PRO A 59 -19.14 -3.16 -27.57
CA PRO A 59 -18.16 -2.46 -28.38
C PRO A 59 -17.95 -1.12 -27.66
N VAL A 60 -16.78 -0.97 -27.04
CA VAL A 60 -16.34 0.32 -26.50
C VAL A 60 -16.48 1.26 -27.69
N PRO A 61 -17.30 2.34 -27.61
CA PRO A 61 -17.26 3.35 -28.65
C PRO A 61 -15.79 3.67 -28.85
N LYS A 62 -15.30 3.74 -30.09
CA LYS A 62 -13.95 4.25 -30.37
C LYS A 62 -13.90 5.66 -29.79
N SER A 63 -13.58 5.78 -28.50
CA SER A 63 -13.17 7.02 -27.91
C SER A 63 -11.99 7.47 -28.78
N PRO A 64 -11.93 8.76 -29.15
CA PRO A 64 -10.75 9.26 -29.84
C PRO A 64 -9.56 8.77 -29.03
N ALA A 65 -8.64 8.06 -29.68
CA ALA A 65 -7.43 7.61 -29.03
C ALA A 65 -6.79 8.87 -28.46
N LEU A 66 -6.83 9.03 -27.14
CA LEU A 66 -6.16 10.13 -26.48
C LEU A 66 -4.69 9.90 -26.78
N SER A 67 -4.14 10.67 -27.73
CA SER A 67 -2.72 10.61 -28.05
C SER A 67 -1.94 10.72 -26.74
N PRO A 68 -0.90 9.90 -26.54
CA PRO A 68 -0.05 10.04 -25.38
C PRO A 68 0.45 11.50 -25.33
N PRO A 69 0.46 12.15 -24.14
CA PRO A 69 1.01 13.48 -24.01
C PRO A 69 2.45 13.50 -24.49
N ASP A 70 2.86 14.62 -25.09
CA ASP A 70 4.25 14.83 -25.46
C ASP A 70 5.11 14.82 -24.18
N LEU A 71 6.02 13.84 -24.11
CA LEU A 71 6.89 13.62 -22.95
C LEU A 71 8.11 14.56 -22.99
N GLY A 72 8.29 15.34 -24.06
CA GLY A 72 9.47 16.20 -24.26
C GLY A 72 9.65 17.29 -23.21
N GLU A 73 8.58 17.70 -22.52
CA GLU A 73 8.62 18.70 -21.45
C GLU A 73 8.71 18.08 -20.03
N GLU A 74 8.67 16.75 -19.91
CA GLU A 74 8.73 16.10 -18.60
C GLU A 74 10.16 16.12 -18.06
N ARG A 75 10.37 16.87 -16.97
CA ARG A 75 11.61 16.81 -16.18
C ARG A 75 11.62 15.52 -15.36
N LEU A 76 12.00 14.44 -16.01
CA LEU A 76 12.15 13.14 -15.39
C LEU A 76 13.28 13.16 -14.35
N GLY A 77 13.11 12.32 -13.32
CA GLY A 77 14.13 12.09 -12.31
C GLY A 77 15.45 11.55 -12.87
N SER A 78 16.52 11.71 -12.09
CA SER A 78 17.83 11.12 -12.39
C SER A 78 17.76 9.58 -12.34
N PRO A 79 18.67 8.85 -13.01
CA PRO A 79 18.76 7.38 -12.89
C PRO A 79 18.99 6.88 -11.45
N ALA A 80 19.49 7.74 -10.56
CA ALA A 80 19.60 7.44 -9.14
C ALA A 80 18.22 7.38 -8.46
N MET A 81 17.29 8.25 -8.86
CA MET A 81 15.91 8.24 -8.37
C MET A 81 15.17 6.96 -8.75
N GLU A 82 15.38 6.44 -9.96
CA GLU A 82 14.78 5.16 -10.39
C GLU A 82 15.21 4.02 -9.47
N LYS A 83 16.51 3.94 -9.13
CA LYS A 83 17.00 2.95 -8.16
C LYS A 83 16.40 3.11 -6.76
N ILE A 84 16.15 4.36 -6.32
CA ILE A 84 15.48 4.64 -5.05
C ILE A 84 14.03 4.17 -5.10
N LEU A 85 13.32 4.42 -6.21
CA LEU A 85 11.97 3.94 -6.42
C LEU A 85 11.91 2.41 -6.43
N ASP A 86 12.84 1.72 -7.09
CA ASP A 86 12.93 0.26 -7.04
C ASP A 86 13.04 -0.25 -5.61
N LYS A 87 13.93 0.34 -4.80
CA LYS A 87 14.07 -0.01 -3.37
C LYS A 87 12.79 0.22 -2.55
N ILE A 88 12.00 1.24 -2.87
CA ILE A 88 10.71 1.53 -2.23
C ILE A 88 9.67 0.50 -2.65
N PHE A 89 9.61 0.17 -3.94
CA PHE A 89 8.66 -0.79 -4.51
C PHE A 89 8.95 -2.24 -4.13
N ASP A 90 10.20 -2.58 -3.79
CA ASP A 90 10.60 -3.86 -3.22
C ASP A 90 10.19 -4.02 -1.73
N ASN A 91 9.28 -3.17 -1.22
CA ASN A 91 8.77 -3.14 0.15
C ASN A 91 9.82 -2.91 1.26
N SER A 92 11.04 -2.51 0.91
CA SER A 92 12.10 -2.31 1.92
C SER A 92 11.98 -0.97 2.65
N PHE A 93 11.49 0.07 1.97
CA PHE A 93 11.43 1.45 2.51
C PHE A 93 10.15 2.18 2.12
N PHE A 94 9.03 1.46 2.03
CA PHE A 94 7.74 2.02 1.61
C PHE A 94 7.32 3.30 2.37
N PRO A 95 7.53 3.43 3.70
CA PRO A 95 7.16 4.65 4.42
C PRO A 95 7.92 5.90 3.97
N ALA A 96 9.02 5.78 3.23
CA ALA A 96 9.77 6.90 2.66
C ALA A 96 9.08 7.54 1.44
N LEU A 97 8.08 6.88 0.84
CA LEU A 97 7.46 7.32 -0.40
C LEU A 97 6.88 8.75 -0.33
N PRO A 98 6.14 9.16 0.73
CA PRO A 98 5.65 10.53 0.83
C PRO A 98 6.78 11.56 0.93
N GLU A 99 7.89 11.23 1.60
CA GLU A 99 9.08 12.08 1.70
C GLU A 99 9.73 12.24 0.32
N LEU A 100 9.92 11.14 -0.41
CA LEU A 100 10.44 11.16 -1.79
C LEU A 100 9.61 12.08 -2.69
N LEU A 101 8.29 11.89 -2.70
CA LEU A 101 7.40 12.70 -3.54
C LEU A 101 7.38 14.17 -3.12
N SER A 102 7.57 14.47 -1.83
CA SER A 102 7.70 15.85 -1.35
C SER A 102 9.00 16.50 -1.86
N LEU A 103 10.12 15.76 -1.88
CA LEU A 103 11.38 16.22 -2.47
C LEU A 103 11.26 16.45 -3.98
N MET A 104 10.56 15.55 -4.69
CA MET A 104 10.26 15.71 -6.11
C MET A 104 9.40 16.95 -6.38
N ALA A 105 8.34 17.16 -5.59
CA ALA A 105 7.46 18.32 -5.70
C ALA A 105 8.24 19.62 -5.48
N ALA A 106 9.11 19.68 -4.47
CA ALA A 106 9.94 20.85 -4.17
C ALA A 106 10.88 21.21 -5.34
N ARG A 107 11.33 20.22 -6.12
CA ARG A 107 12.24 20.41 -7.26
C ARG A 107 11.54 20.41 -8.61
N SER A 108 10.21 20.37 -8.63
CA SER A 108 9.38 20.30 -9.85
C SER A 108 9.80 19.14 -10.78
N LEU A 109 10.15 18.00 -10.19
CA LEU A 109 10.50 16.77 -10.91
C LEU A 109 9.29 15.86 -11.03
N HIS A 110 9.20 15.16 -12.16
CA HIS A 110 8.12 14.20 -12.42
C HIS A 110 8.55 12.77 -12.18
N VAL A 111 7.58 11.97 -11.74
CA VAL A 111 7.74 10.53 -11.50
C VAL A 111 7.98 9.81 -12.84
N PRO A 112 8.95 8.88 -12.91
CA PRO A 112 9.17 8.10 -14.12
C PRO A 112 7.91 7.30 -14.52
N PRO A 113 7.62 7.22 -15.83
CA PRO A 113 6.34 6.72 -16.32
C PRO A 113 6.08 5.24 -16.00
N ALA A 114 7.12 4.45 -15.72
CA ALA A 114 7.00 3.04 -15.34
C ALA A 114 6.29 2.84 -13.98
N TYR A 115 6.49 3.77 -13.03
CA TYR A 115 5.96 3.64 -11.67
C TYR A 115 4.59 4.33 -11.49
N LEU A 116 4.20 5.21 -12.41
CA LEU A 116 2.95 5.96 -12.34
C LEU A 116 1.70 5.07 -12.14
N PRO A 117 1.48 3.97 -12.88
CA PRO A 117 0.30 3.14 -12.68
C PRO A 117 0.25 2.53 -11.27
N GLY A 118 1.39 2.08 -10.74
CA GLY A 118 1.49 1.53 -9.39
C GLY A 118 1.19 2.58 -8.33
N LEU A 119 1.78 3.78 -8.46
CA LEU A 119 1.57 4.90 -7.54
C LEU A 119 0.11 5.39 -7.55
N LEU A 120 -0.49 5.52 -8.73
CA LEU A 120 -1.89 5.94 -8.87
C LEU A 120 -2.85 4.93 -8.26
N GLU A 121 -2.58 3.63 -8.39
CA GLU A 121 -3.40 2.59 -7.75
C GLU A 121 -3.31 2.67 -6.22
N MET A 122 -2.13 2.92 -5.66
CA MET A 122 -1.94 3.08 -4.23
C MET A 122 -2.59 4.36 -3.67
N ALA A 123 -2.51 5.46 -4.43
CA ALA A 123 -3.09 6.74 -4.05
C ALA A 123 -4.62 6.75 -3.99
N ILE A 124 -5.30 5.75 -4.57
CA ILE A 124 -6.75 5.56 -4.36
C ILE A 124 -7.04 5.44 -2.85
N GLY A 125 -6.15 4.81 -2.08
CA GLY A 125 -6.37 4.61 -0.65
C GLY A 125 -5.77 5.68 0.25
N ASP A 126 -5.07 6.68 -0.26
CA ASP A 126 -4.31 7.63 0.57
C ASP A 126 -4.41 9.04 0.00
N ALA A 127 -5.13 9.91 0.71
CA ALA A 127 -5.37 11.29 0.27
C ALA A 127 -4.09 12.13 0.25
N ASN A 128 -3.13 11.87 1.15
CA ASN A 128 -1.87 12.61 1.17
C ASN A 128 -1.01 12.21 -0.03
N LEU A 129 -0.94 10.91 -0.30
CA LEU A 129 -0.23 10.40 -1.49
C LEU A 129 -0.87 10.91 -2.78
N HIS A 130 -2.20 10.96 -2.83
CA HIS A 130 -2.95 11.50 -3.96
C HIS A 130 -2.61 12.98 -4.21
N ALA A 131 -2.60 13.80 -3.17
CA ALA A 131 -2.25 15.22 -3.26
C ALA A 131 -0.82 15.42 -3.79
N LEU A 132 0.14 14.62 -3.33
CA LEU A 132 1.53 14.68 -3.80
C LEU A 132 1.64 14.26 -5.28
N LEU A 133 0.93 13.21 -5.70
CA LEU A 133 0.95 12.74 -7.09
C LEU A 133 0.25 13.70 -8.07
N GLN A 134 -0.69 14.53 -7.61
CA GLN A 134 -1.23 15.60 -8.47
C GLN A 134 -0.17 16.62 -8.86
N VAL A 135 0.83 16.84 -7.99
CA VAL A 135 1.94 17.75 -8.26
C VAL A 135 3.05 17.06 -9.04
N THR A 136 3.43 15.83 -8.67
CA THR A 136 4.60 15.12 -9.22
C THR A 136 4.30 14.20 -10.39
N GLY A 137 3.02 13.91 -10.67
CA GLY A 137 2.61 12.98 -11.72
C GLY A 137 2.67 13.55 -13.14
N GLY A 138 2.71 14.88 -13.27
CA GLY A 138 2.84 15.58 -14.55
C GLY A 138 1.70 15.32 -15.56
N PRO A 139 1.91 15.71 -16.84
CA PRO A 139 0.95 15.50 -17.92
C PRO A 139 0.59 14.02 -18.13
N ARG A 140 1.56 13.11 -17.97
CA ARG A 140 1.33 11.66 -18.10
C ARG A 140 0.37 11.10 -17.05
N ALA A 141 0.46 11.53 -15.80
CA ALA A 141 -0.51 11.10 -14.78
C ALA A 141 -1.94 11.58 -15.11
N ASN A 142 -2.09 12.82 -15.59
CA ASN A 142 -3.40 13.35 -16.01
C ASN A 142 -4.00 12.55 -17.17
N TRP A 143 -3.16 12.18 -18.15
CA TRP A 143 -3.58 11.29 -19.24
C TRP A 143 -4.00 9.92 -18.73
N LEU A 144 -3.23 9.29 -17.83
CA LEU A 144 -3.59 8.02 -17.21
C LEU A 144 -4.92 8.11 -16.43
N ILE A 145 -5.13 9.20 -15.68
CA ILE A 145 -6.39 9.45 -14.96
C ILE A 145 -7.56 9.61 -15.93
N SER A 146 -7.37 10.24 -17.08
CA SER A 146 -8.42 10.37 -18.10
C SER A 146 -8.84 9.02 -18.69
N LEU A 147 -7.89 8.06 -18.80
CA LEU A 147 -8.15 6.69 -19.24
C LEU A 147 -8.79 5.85 -18.12
N ASN A 148 -8.45 6.12 -16.87
CA ASN A 148 -9.00 5.41 -15.72
C ASN A 148 -9.43 6.39 -14.62
N PRO A 149 -10.68 6.89 -14.68
CA PRO A 149 -11.18 7.93 -13.78
C PRO A 149 -11.14 7.56 -12.28
N ARG A 150 -10.98 6.27 -11.94
CA ARG A 150 -10.84 5.83 -10.55
C ARG A 150 -9.56 6.39 -9.89
N TRP A 151 -8.49 6.58 -10.67
CA TRP A 151 -7.23 7.16 -10.18
C TRP A 151 -7.35 8.65 -9.87
N GLY A 152 -8.32 9.34 -10.49
CA GLY A 152 -8.61 10.75 -10.18
C GLY A 152 -9.37 10.96 -8.87
N ARG A 153 -9.87 9.89 -8.25
CA ARG A 153 -10.67 9.98 -7.02
C ARG A 153 -9.81 9.57 -5.83
N ALA A 154 -9.40 10.54 -5.01
CA ALA A 154 -8.87 10.23 -3.69
C ALA A 154 -9.94 9.45 -2.91
N GLY A 155 -9.63 8.21 -2.54
CA GLY A 155 -10.49 7.45 -1.64
C GLY A 155 -10.51 8.14 -0.30
N ARG A 156 -11.70 8.24 0.27
CA ARG A 156 -11.91 8.81 1.60
C ARG A 156 -11.44 7.79 2.64
N LYS A 157 -10.13 7.62 2.83
CA LYS A 157 -9.65 7.17 4.14
C LYS A 157 -9.84 8.33 5.09
N THR A 158 -11.08 8.49 5.57
CA THR A 158 -11.27 9.16 6.85
C THR A 158 -10.51 8.30 7.84
N THR A 159 -9.35 8.74 8.30
CA THR A 159 -8.82 8.33 9.60
C THR A 159 -9.93 8.64 10.59
N LYS A 160 -10.84 7.67 10.78
CA LYS A 160 -11.94 7.75 11.74
C LYS A 160 -11.38 7.46 13.13
N GLY A 161 -10.25 8.09 13.45
CA GLY A 161 -9.89 8.37 14.83
C GLY A 161 -10.61 9.67 15.16
N LYS A 162 -11.24 9.75 16.33
CA LYS A 162 -11.41 11.06 16.98
C LYS A 162 -10.10 11.81 16.77
N THR A 163 -10.16 13.01 16.20
CA THR A 163 -9.07 13.99 16.30
C THR A 163 -8.93 14.27 17.79
N ALA A 164 -8.28 13.36 18.52
CA ALA A 164 -7.54 13.77 19.70
C ALA A 164 -6.62 14.85 19.17
N GLU A 165 -6.74 16.07 19.71
CA GLU A 165 -5.88 17.18 19.34
C GLU A 165 -4.44 16.66 19.35
N ARG A 166 -3.84 16.57 18.15
CA ARG A 166 -2.46 16.15 18.01
C ARG A 166 -1.65 17.19 18.76
N MET A 167 -0.84 16.74 19.72
CA MET A 167 0.03 17.66 20.44
C MET A 167 1.05 18.29 19.48
N PRO A 168 1.46 19.54 19.69
CA PRO A 168 2.57 20.12 18.95
C PRO A 168 3.83 19.25 19.03
N ASP A 169 4.64 19.24 17.98
CA ASP A 169 5.87 18.44 17.95
C ASP A 169 6.83 18.81 19.09
N ALA A 170 6.91 20.08 19.47
CA ALA A 170 7.71 20.52 20.62
C ALA A 170 7.23 19.88 21.95
N ASP A 171 5.93 19.85 22.18
CA ASP A 171 5.34 19.26 23.39
C ASP A 171 5.48 17.74 23.40
N PHE A 172 5.34 17.11 22.23
CA PHE A 172 5.64 15.69 22.03
C PHE A 172 7.08 15.38 22.45
N ASN A 173 8.05 16.11 21.90
CA ASN A 173 9.46 15.87 22.19
C ASN A 173 9.78 16.09 23.67
N ALA A 174 9.32 17.20 24.26
CA ALA A 174 9.55 17.50 25.67
C ALA A 174 8.92 16.44 26.60
N THR A 175 7.67 16.06 26.33
CA THR A 175 6.93 15.07 27.14
C THR A 175 7.56 13.69 27.04
N ALA A 176 7.87 13.24 25.82
CA ALA A 176 8.46 11.94 25.56
C ALA A 176 9.86 11.83 26.17
N LEU A 177 10.68 12.87 26.04
CA LEU A 177 12.03 12.91 26.61
C LEU A 177 11.97 12.86 28.15
N ALA A 178 11.12 13.69 28.77
CA ALA A 178 10.94 13.67 30.22
C ALA A 178 10.51 12.28 30.72
N ALA A 179 9.57 11.63 30.03
CA ALA A 179 9.10 10.31 30.41
C ALA A 179 10.18 9.22 30.21
N LEU A 180 10.97 9.28 29.13
CA LEU A 180 12.09 8.34 28.89
C LEU A 180 13.17 8.41 29.97
N THR A 181 13.41 9.58 30.57
CA THR A 181 14.35 9.69 31.70
C THR A 181 13.85 8.99 32.96
N GLN A 182 12.54 8.83 33.12
CA GLN A 182 11.90 8.19 34.27
C GLN A 182 11.71 6.69 34.08
N HIS A 183 11.55 6.23 32.84
CA HIS A 183 11.29 4.84 32.51
C HIS A 183 12.51 4.17 31.87
N ARG A 184 13.15 3.24 32.61
CA ARG A 184 14.28 2.48 32.08
C ARG A 184 13.88 1.37 31.10
N ASP A 185 12.70 0.80 31.29
CA ASP A 185 12.17 -0.27 30.44
C ASP A 185 10.81 0.16 29.89
N LEU A 186 10.68 0.11 28.56
CA LEU A 186 9.44 0.42 27.87
C LEU A 186 8.67 -0.89 27.68
N GLU A 187 7.46 -0.96 28.25
CA GLU A 187 6.62 -2.14 28.09
C GLU A 187 5.39 -1.84 27.23
N LYS A 188 4.94 -2.85 26.49
CA LYS A 188 3.74 -2.72 25.65
C LYS A 188 2.53 -2.34 26.50
N GLY A 189 1.84 -1.28 26.11
CA GLY A 189 0.63 -0.79 26.78
C GLY A 189 0.90 0.37 27.75
N GLN A 190 2.15 0.71 28.02
CA GLN A 190 2.48 1.95 28.71
C GLN A 190 2.06 3.16 27.85
N PRO A 191 1.53 4.24 28.47
CA PRO A 191 1.14 5.45 27.75
C PRO A 191 2.26 6.03 26.89
N LEU A 192 3.51 5.99 27.39
CA LEU A 192 4.69 6.44 26.67
C LEU A 192 4.92 5.62 25.39
N VAL A 193 4.82 4.29 25.45
CA VAL A 193 4.98 3.44 24.27
C VAL A 193 3.88 3.71 23.24
N THR A 194 2.64 3.93 23.69
CA THR A 194 1.55 4.33 22.79
C THR A 194 1.84 5.67 22.12
N LEU A 195 2.34 6.65 22.87
CA LEU A 195 2.71 7.96 22.35
C LEU A 195 3.84 7.85 21.31
N LEU A 196 4.94 7.17 21.65
CA LEU A 196 6.10 6.97 20.76
C LEU A 196 5.79 6.08 19.55
N SER A 197 4.74 5.25 19.62
CA SER A 197 4.27 4.43 18.50
C SER A 197 3.22 5.14 17.62
N THR A 198 2.92 6.41 17.90
CA THR A 198 1.95 7.18 17.11
C THR A 198 2.66 7.84 15.91
N PRO A 199 2.24 7.59 14.66
CA PRO A 199 2.89 8.16 13.49
C PRO A 199 2.60 9.65 13.34
N GLY A 200 3.48 10.34 12.58
CA GLY A 200 3.25 11.71 12.13
C GLY A 200 3.80 12.81 13.06
N TYR A 201 4.61 12.47 14.06
CA TYR A 201 5.38 13.44 14.84
C TYR A 201 6.76 13.66 14.25
N ALA A 202 7.27 14.89 14.35
CA ALA A 202 8.67 15.21 14.12
C ALA A 202 9.47 14.93 15.40
N TRP A 203 10.55 14.17 15.27
CA TRP A 203 11.39 13.74 16.39
C TRP A 203 12.63 14.62 16.48
N SER A 204 12.90 15.17 17.67
CA SER A 204 14.13 15.89 17.93
C SER A 204 15.29 14.92 18.11
N ASP A 205 16.50 15.39 17.81
CA ASP A 205 17.73 14.62 17.97
C ASP A 205 17.85 14.07 19.39
N GLU A 206 17.60 14.90 20.40
CA GLU A 206 17.70 14.52 21.81
C GLU A 206 16.74 13.36 22.15
N LEU A 207 15.52 13.40 21.63
CA LEU A 207 14.55 12.34 21.84
C LEU A 207 15.00 11.02 21.20
N VAL A 208 15.49 11.09 19.96
CA VAL A 208 16.03 9.91 19.27
C VAL A 208 17.21 9.33 20.04
N PHE A 209 18.15 10.16 20.49
CA PHE A 209 19.29 9.72 21.31
C PHE A 209 18.83 9.04 22.60
N ALA A 210 17.85 9.63 23.29
CA ALA A 210 17.32 9.06 24.53
C ALA A 210 16.62 7.72 24.29
N LEU A 211 15.78 7.61 23.25
CA LEU A 211 15.08 6.36 22.90
C LEU A 211 16.09 5.26 22.56
N VAL A 212 17.11 5.59 21.78
CA VAL A 212 18.18 4.69 21.41
C VAL A 212 18.95 4.22 22.63
N ALA A 213 19.38 5.14 23.49
CA ALA A 213 20.15 4.81 24.67
C ALA A 213 19.34 3.91 25.63
N ASN A 214 18.04 4.20 25.75
CA ASN A 214 17.10 3.36 26.49
C ASN A 214 17.06 1.93 25.92
N PHE A 215 16.92 1.79 24.61
CA PHE A 215 16.88 0.50 23.93
C PHE A 215 18.18 -0.28 24.06
N SER A 216 19.33 0.36 23.85
CA SER A 216 20.65 -0.28 24.03
C SER A 216 20.84 -0.77 25.46
N GLY A 217 20.52 0.07 26.46
CA GLY A 217 20.58 -0.34 27.85
C GLY A 217 19.61 -1.49 28.18
N TRP A 218 18.43 -1.51 27.56
CA TRP A 218 17.48 -2.61 27.69
C TRP A 218 18.04 -3.91 27.08
N LEU A 219 18.65 -3.86 25.90
CA LEU A 219 19.29 -5.03 25.27
C LEU A 219 20.42 -5.60 26.12
N ASP A 220 21.24 -4.74 26.74
CA ASP A 220 22.33 -5.18 27.63
C ASP A 220 21.80 -5.93 28.86
N ARG A 221 20.62 -5.54 29.37
CA ARG A 221 19.93 -6.22 30.47
C ARG A 221 19.18 -7.47 30.03
N HIS A 222 18.75 -7.53 28.77
CA HIS A 222 17.87 -8.56 28.23
C HIS A 222 18.45 -9.24 26.99
N PHE A 223 19.71 -9.68 27.06
CA PHE A 223 20.42 -10.32 25.93
C PHE A 223 19.71 -11.55 25.36
N SER A 224 18.88 -12.24 26.15
CA SER A 224 18.08 -13.40 25.73
C SER A 224 16.58 -13.07 25.53
N ALA A 225 16.24 -11.80 25.34
CA ALA A 225 14.86 -11.40 25.10
C ALA A 225 14.29 -12.10 23.86
N PRO A 226 13.04 -12.60 23.92
CA PRO A 226 12.39 -13.13 22.75
C PRO A 226 12.09 -12.02 21.73
N VAL A 227 12.04 -12.36 20.45
CA VAL A 227 11.84 -11.40 19.34
C VAL A 227 10.62 -10.50 19.54
N TRP A 228 9.53 -11.03 20.09
CA TRP A 228 8.31 -10.24 20.34
C TRP A 228 8.52 -9.13 21.38
N ALA A 229 9.48 -9.27 22.29
CA ALA A 229 9.83 -8.24 23.27
C ALA A 229 10.60 -7.09 22.61
N VAL A 230 11.21 -7.31 21.45
CA VAL A 230 11.90 -6.25 20.70
C VAL A 230 10.98 -5.54 19.71
N GLN A 231 9.87 -6.17 19.33
CA GLN A 231 8.97 -5.69 18.29
C GLN A 231 8.39 -4.29 18.55
N HIS A 232 8.10 -3.93 19.80
CA HIS A 232 7.56 -2.61 20.10
C HIS A 232 8.65 -1.52 20.02
N TYR A 233 9.89 -1.83 20.43
CA TYR A 233 11.05 -0.95 20.19
C TYR A 233 11.29 -0.75 18.70
N ARG A 234 11.17 -1.81 17.89
CA ARG A 234 11.30 -1.71 16.44
C ARG A 234 10.33 -0.68 15.83
N VAL A 235 9.06 -0.70 16.23
CA VAL A 235 8.06 0.27 15.74
C VAL A 235 8.45 1.71 16.13
N MET A 236 8.86 1.92 17.38
CA MET A 236 9.28 3.25 17.83
C MET A 236 10.55 3.73 17.11
N LEU A 237 11.53 2.84 16.91
CA LEU A 237 12.75 3.15 16.17
C LEU A 237 12.47 3.43 14.69
N GLU A 238 11.56 2.70 14.05
CA GLU A 238 11.14 2.97 12.68
C GLU A 238 10.48 4.35 12.55
N LEU A 239 9.55 4.68 13.46
CA LEU A 239 8.92 6.01 13.48
C LEU A 239 9.91 7.12 13.79
N ALA A 240 10.83 6.91 14.73
CA ALA A 240 11.92 7.83 15.00
C ALA A 240 12.80 8.02 13.75
N ALA A 241 13.10 6.94 13.02
CA ALA A 241 13.95 6.98 11.84
C ALA A 241 13.33 7.78 10.69
N TYR A 242 12.00 7.77 10.55
CA TYR A 242 11.29 8.59 9.55
C TYR A 242 10.95 9.99 10.06
N GLY A 243 10.88 10.19 11.37
CA GLY A 243 10.49 11.44 12.00
C GLY A 243 11.64 12.38 12.34
N CYS A 244 12.90 11.90 12.38
CA CYS A 244 14.06 12.71 12.72
C CYS A 244 14.71 13.37 11.49
N ASP A 245 15.66 14.28 11.73
CA ASP A 245 16.48 14.84 10.68
C ASP A 245 17.42 13.78 10.07
N VAL A 246 17.76 13.92 8.79
CA VAL A 246 18.64 12.96 8.09
C VAL A 246 20.08 13.04 8.62
N HIS A 247 20.50 14.20 9.12
CA HIS A 247 21.84 14.43 9.68
C HIS A 247 21.97 13.97 11.13
N THR A 248 20.86 13.73 11.83
CA THR A 248 20.84 13.13 13.17
C THR A 248 21.68 11.84 13.24
N CYS A 249 21.86 11.14 12.10
CA CYS A 249 22.65 9.92 12.01
C CYS A 249 24.15 10.05 12.31
N GLN A 250 24.78 11.20 12.02
CA GLN A 250 26.24 11.33 12.18
C GLN A 250 26.70 11.08 13.61
N ALA A 251 25.89 11.49 14.59
CA ALA A 251 26.21 11.27 16.00
C ALA A 251 25.96 9.81 16.47
N PHE A 252 25.31 8.96 15.67
CA PHE A 252 25.12 7.53 15.95
C PHE A 252 26.17 6.61 15.29
N GLU A 253 26.99 7.12 14.36
CA GLU A 253 27.98 6.31 13.63
C GLU A 253 29.09 5.77 14.55
N GLY A 254 29.48 6.52 15.59
CA GLY A 254 30.54 6.11 16.53
C GLY A 254 30.12 5.18 17.68
N GLY A 255 28.81 5.10 18.00
CA GLY A 255 28.34 4.51 19.26
C GLY A 255 27.82 3.08 19.20
N TRP A 256 27.35 2.58 18.05
CA TRP A 256 26.72 1.25 17.97
C TRP A 256 27.57 0.24 17.17
N ALA A 257 28.67 -0.21 17.77
CA ALA A 257 29.49 -1.31 17.23
C ALA A 257 28.91 -2.71 17.55
N GLY A 258 27.73 -2.80 18.18
CA GLY A 258 27.09 -4.06 18.55
C GLY A 258 26.32 -4.71 17.39
N GLY A 259 26.50 -6.01 17.19
CA GLY A 259 25.89 -6.82 16.11
C GLY A 259 24.40 -7.13 16.25
N THR A 260 23.61 -6.27 16.91
CA THR A 260 22.16 -6.46 17.06
C THR A 260 21.41 -6.04 15.79
N LEU A 261 20.45 -6.87 15.36
CA LEU A 261 19.73 -6.75 14.09
C LEU A 261 18.86 -5.49 13.97
N GLU A 262 18.26 -5.05 15.07
CA GLU A 262 17.27 -3.96 15.12
C GLU A 262 17.92 -2.58 15.07
N PRO A 263 19.05 -2.33 15.76
CA PRO A 263 19.91 -1.17 15.50
C PRO A 263 20.36 -1.08 14.03
N GLY A 264 20.58 -2.22 13.38
CA GLY A 264 20.84 -2.28 11.94
C GLY A 264 19.67 -1.78 11.08
N TYR A 265 18.42 -1.96 11.52
CA TYR A 265 17.24 -1.52 10.77
C TYR A 265 17.06 0.00 10.80
N PHE A 266 17.18 0.63 11.98
CA PHE A 266 17.18 2.10 12.13
C PHE A 266 18.23 2.73 11.21
N ARG A 267 19.48 2.23 11.29
CA ARG A 267 20.59 2.73 10.46
C ARG A 267 20.34 2.57 8.97
N ARG A 268 19.76 1.45 8.55
CA ARG A 268 19.39 1.23 7.14
C ARG A 268 18.37 2.27 6.67
N ILE A 269 17.35 2.59 7.48
CA ILE A 269 16.36 3.61 7.12
C ILE A 269 17.02 4.97 6.96
N ILE A 270 17.86 5.41 7.92
CA ILE A 270 18.50 6.73 7.79
C ILE A 270 19.50 6.77 6.64
N ALA A 271 20.33 5.73 6.46
CA ALA A 271 21.26 5.66 5.34
C ALA A 271 20.52 5.74 4.00
N PHE A 272 19.36 5.08 3.89
CA PHE A 272 18.49 5.18 2.73
C PHE A 272 17.91 6.59 2.55
N ARG A 273 17.42 7.23 3.62
CA ARG A 273 16.91 8.62 3.56
C ARG A 273 18.00 9.62 3.14
N LYS A 274 19.25 9.40 3.57
CA LYS A 274 20.41 10.17 3.13
C LYS A 274 20.74 9.95 1.65
N GLU A 275 20.81 8.69 1.22
CA GLU A 275 20.97 8.34 -0.20
C GLU A 275 19.88 9.00 -1.06
N MET A 276 18.65 9.01 -0.55
CA MET A 276 17.52 9.67 -1.19
C MET A 276 17.70 11.18 -1.28
N ALA A 277 18.08 11.86 -0.19
CA ALA A 277 18.32 13.30 -0.20
C ALA A 277 19.46 13.70 -1.14
N ASP A 278 20.53 12.90 -1.19
CA ASP A 278 21.72 13.12 -2.04
C ASP A 278 21.44 12.86 -3.53
N ALA A 279 20.40 12.08 -3.86
CA ALA A 279 20.06 11.75 -5.25
C ALA A 279 19.33 12.86 -6.01
N PHE A 280 18.95 13.94 -5.31
CA PHE A 280 18.36 15.13 -5.89
C PHE A 280 19.37 16.26 -5.99
#